data_AF-A0A163MLZ4-F1
#
_entry.id   AF-A0A163MLZ4-F1
#
_cell.length_a   1.000
_cell.length_b   1.000
_cell.length_c   1.000
_cell.angle_alpha   90.00
_cell.angle_beta   90.00
_cell.angle_gamma   90.00
#
_symmetry.space_group_name_H-M   'P 1'
#
loop_
_entity.id
_entity.type
_entity.pdbx_description
1 polymer ?
#
loop_
_entity_poly.entity_id
_entity_poly.type
_entity_poly.pdbx_seq_one_letter_code
_entity_poly.pdbx_strand_id
1 'polypeptide(L)'
;MLKLPVQKIDLKPPPLEDLIDCIRSGLGQSFKSISVSVDQCPDLRQAPYHLAFTGLCERPRIADVGGQPNLAPTPDLTKKYDLLEIARLMEMPEGQGALLGAAAGPFHVVGMNSELMPNLSWKNKEVSNETHFAKVRSDGSAVCEKLSSHDCGLMANLFGSLGRPGPLLHITASSRTGPLNFTEAIRGALQDAFGTRTISLGGVFLISEGKAKLHVMPDFSPTPLVTDKQKEEWLKFYEMKAPLVCLSVLHSHDPGLDLRIEHTHCFSDHGEGGHYHYDTTPADVKYEAWFNIAEVLYRIDRP
;
A
#
# COMPACT_ATOMS: atom_id res chain seq x y z
N MET A 1 -19.70 -19.82 -2.80
CA MET A 1 -18.38 -19.32 -2.38
C MET A 1 -18.22 -19.60 -0.89
N LEU A 2 -17.05 -20.05 -0.46
CA LEU A 2 -16.74 -20.20 0.97
C LEU A 2 -16.80 -18.82 1.62
N LYS A 3 -17.52 -18.71 2.75
CA LYS A 3 -17.63 -17.45 3.49
C LYS A 3 -16.30 -17.22 4.22
N LEU A 4 -15.52 -16.24 3.77
CA LEU A 4 -14.26 -15.87 4.43
C LEU A 4 -14.56 -15.31 5.84
N PRO A 5 -13.79 -15.68 6.88
CA PRO A 5 -13.95 -15.09 8.19
C PRO A 5 -13.53 -13.62 8.16
N VAL A 6 -14.31 -12.76 8.84
CA VAL A 6 -14.07 -11.31 8.89
C VAL A 6 -14.14 -10.85 10.34
N GLN A 7 -13.11 -10.16 10.80
CA GLN A 7 -13.11 -9.40 12.05
C GLN A 7 -13.11 -7.91 11.71
N LYS A 8 -13.95 -7.14 12.38
CA LYS A 8 -14.14 -5.70 12.17
C LYS A 8 -13.80 -4.93 13.44
N ILE A 9 -13.05 -3.84 13.29
CA ILE A 9 -12.76 -2.88 14.37
C ILE A 9 -13.15 -1.47 13.91
N ASP A 10 -13.96 -0.79 14.71
CA ASP A 10 -14.21 0.64 14.56
C ASP A 10 -13.06 1.42 15.24
N LEU A 11 -12.25 2.12 14.46
CA LEU A 11 -11.01 2.77 14.92
C LEU A 11 -11.26 4.09 15.67
N LYS A 12 -12.40 4.75 15.41
CA LYS A 12 -12.76 6.07 15.95
C LYS A 12 -11.56 7.03 15.91
N PRO A 13 -10.98 7.30 14.73
CA PRO A 13 -9.76 8.10 14.61
C PRO A 13 -9.95 9.55 15.10
N PRO A 14 -8.87 10.26 15.49
CA PRO A 14 -8.93 11.71 15.63
C PRO A 14 -9.11 12.39 14.25
N PRO A 15 -9.49 13.67 14.21
CA PRO A 15 -9.42 14.49 13.00
C PRO A 15 -8.03 14.48 12.35
N LEU A 16 -7.95 14.74 11.05
CA LEU A 16 -6.68 14.76 10.31
C LEU A 16 -5.73 15.83 10.85
N GLU A 17 -6.28 16.95 11.30
CA GLU A 17 -5.56 18.10 11.85
C GLU A 17 -4.74 17.72 13.09
N ASP A 18 -5.26 16.79 13.91
CA ASP A 18 -4.59 16.31 15.13
C ASP A 18 -3.35 15.45 14.81
N LEU A 19 -3.18 15.01 13.56
CA LEU A 19 -2.01 14.23 13.13
C LEU A 19 -0.86 15.10 12.66
N ILE A 20 -1.12 16.38 12.37
CA ILE A 20 -0.17 17.27 11.70
C ILE A 20 1.10 17.42 12.53
N ASP A 21 0.97 17.79 13.80
CA ASP A 21 2.12 18.16 14.63
C ASP A 21 3.02 16.97 14.95
N CYS A 22 2.43 15.80 15.24
CA CYS A 22 3.22 14.60 15.52
C CYS A 22 3.97 14.12 14.28
N ILE A 23 3.30 14.04 13.11
CA ILE A 23 3.94 13.64 11.86
C ILE A 23 5.03 14.65 11.46
N ARG A 24 4.78 15.95 11.60
CA ARG A 24 5.78 16.99 11.35
C ARG A 24 7.00 16.81 12.24
N SER A 25 6.79 16.57 13.52
CA SER A 25 7.86 16.36 14.50
C SER A 25 8.68 15.10 14.19
N GLY A 26 8.02 13.98 13.89
CA GLY A 26 8.71 12.72 13.58
C GLY A 26 9.48 12.76 12.25
N LEU A 27 8.89 13.31 11.20
CA LEU A 27 9.59 13.51 9.93
C LEU A 27 10.77 14.48 10.06
N GLY A 28 10.64 15.53 10.88
CA GLY A 28 11.73 16.49 11.14
C GLY A 28 12.97 15.87 11.80
N GLN A 29 12.87 14.67 12.37
CA GLN A 29 14.02 13.92 12.89
C GLN A 29 14.77 13.15 11.78
N SER A 30 14.10 12.88 10.65
CA SER A 30 14.64 12.04 9.57
C SER A 30 14.83 12.78 8.25
N PHE A 31 14.26 13.97 8.07
CA PHE A 31 14.30 14.73 6.82
C PHE A 31 14.63 16.19 7.07
N LYS A 32 15.42 16.78 6.17
CA LYS A 32 15.86 18.18 6.28
C LYS A 32 14.74 19.17 6.02
N SER A 33 13.90 18.90 5.03
CA SER A 33 12.82 19.80 4.62
C SER A 33 11.51 19.03 4.63
N ILE A 34 10.54 19.57 5.35
CA ILE A 34 9.27 18.90 5.64
C ILE A 34 8.13 19.92 5.64
N SER A 35 6.96 19.50 5.14
CA SER A 35 5.69 20.20 5.32
C SER A 35 4.60 19.17 5.60
N VAL A 36 3.70 19.51 6.52
CA VAL A 36 2.55 18.68 6.89
C VAL A 36 1.36 19.63 7.09
N SER A 37 0.29 19.38 6.37
CA SER A 37 -0.94 20.17 6.34
C SER A 37 -2.15 19.29 6.01
N VAL A 38 -3.35 19.84 6.21
CA VAL A 38 -4.59 19.28 5.67
C VAL A 38 -5.04 20.18 4.52
N ASP A 39 -4.94 19.69 3.30
CA ASP A 39 -5.15 20.47 2.08
C ASP A 39 -6.21 19.82 1.19
N GLN A 40 -6.81 20.61 0.29
CA GLN A 40 -7.68 20.08 -0.76
C GLN A 40 -6.86 19.22 -1.73
N CYS A 41 -7.22 17.95 -1.82
CA CYS A 41 -6.55 16.99 -2.69
C CYS A 41 -6.71 17.37 -4.17
N PRO A 42 -5.64 17.31 -4.99
CA PRO A 42 -5.75 17.43 -6.44
C PRO A 42 -6.54 16.25 -7.02
N ASP A 43 -6.92 16.32 -8.30
CA ASP A 43 -7.49 15.17 -8.99
C ASP A 43 -6.43 14.07 -9.17
N LEU A 44 -6.48 13.04 -8.33
CA LEU A 44 -5.49 11.96 -8.32
C LEU A 44 -5.50 11.07 -9.57
N ARG A 45 -6.45 11.26 -10.51
CA ARG A 45 -6.41 10.59 -11.82
C ARG A 45 -5.36 11.19 -12.75
N GLN A 46 -5.00 12.44 -12.52
CA GLN A 46 -4.05 13.16 -13.35
C GLN A 46 -2.61 12.77 -13.00
N ALA A 47 -1.70 13.08 -13.92
CA ALA A 47 -0.28 13.02 -13.62
C ALA A 47 0.03 13.90 -12.39
N PRO A 48 0.94 13.46 -11.50
CA PRO A 48 1.78 12.26 -11.62
C PRO A 48 1.19 10.99 -10.98
N TYR A 49 -0.08 11.00 -10.52
CA TYR A 49 -0.62 9.94 -9.65
C TYR A 49 -1.33 8.81 -10.41
N HIS A 50 -2.01 9.12 -11.51
CA HIS A 50 -2.64 8.12 -12.40
C HIS A 50 -3.57 7.11 -11.66
N LEU A 51 -4.29 7.54 -10.62
CA LEU A 51 -5.27 6.70 -9.93
C LEU A 51 -6.57 6.53 -10.73
N ALA A 52 -7.34 5.50 -10.41
CA ALA A 52 -8.65 5.26 -11.02
C ALA A 52 -9.77 6.20 -10.50
N PHE A 53 -9.47 7.12 -9.58
CA PHE A 53 -10.45 7.95 -8.86
C PHE A 53 -9.85 9.29 -8.43
N THR A 54 -10.71 10.27 -8.15
CA THR A 54 -10.32 11.69 -8.01
C THR A 54 -9.73 12.05 -6.65
N GLY A 55 -10.06 11.31 -5.58
CA GLY A 55 -9.60 11.60 -4.22
C GLY A 55 -9.78 10.41 -3.27
N LEU A 56 -9.51 10.61 -1.98
CA LEU A 56 -9.50 9.54 -0.97
C LEU A 56 -10.60 9.68 0.10
N CYS A 57 -11.58 10.55 -0.12
CA CYS A 57 -12.56 10.93 0.89
C CYS A 57 -13.81 10.05 0.94
N GLU A 58 -14.54 10.19 2.06
CA GLU A 58 -15.78 9.53 2.45
C GLU A 58 -15.65 8.02 2.69
N ARG A 59 -16.09 7.58 3.87
CA ARG A 59 -16.08 6.17 4.34
C ARG A 59 -14.71 5.48 4.30
N PRO A 60 -13.61 6.15 4.69
CA PRO A 60 -12.26 5.59 4.63
C PRO A 60 -12.15 4.34 5.52
N ARG A 61 -11.62 3.26 4.98
CA ARG A 61 -11.50 1.97 5.66
C ARG A 61 -10.33 1.16 5.12
N ILE A 62 -9.82 0.23 5.92
CA ILE A 62 -8.71 -0.65 5.53
C ILE A 62 -9.13 -2.12 5.61
N ALA A 63 -8.62 -2.93 4.70
CA ALA A 63 -8.59 -4.38 4.82
C ALA A 63 -7.16 -4.92 4.90
N ASP A 64 -6.95 -5.85 5.82
CA ASP A 64 -5.80 -6.76 5.87
C ASP A 64 -6.31 -8.19 5.59
N VAL A 65 -6.02 -8.68 4.39
CA VAL A 65 -6.54 -9.92 3.82
C VAL A 65 -5.43 -10.97 3.78
N GLY A 66 -5.71 -12.19 4.25
CA GLY A 66 -4.73 -13.28 4.19
C GLY A 66 -3.48 -12.95 5.00
N GLY A 67 -2.28 -13.19 4.47
CA GLY A 67 -1.04 -12.73 5.10
C GLY A 67 0.21 -13.43 4.59
N GLN A 68 1.38 -12.98 5.04
CA GLN A 68 2.66 -13.66 4.74
C GLN A 68 2.67 -15.16 5.06
N PRO A 69 1.96 -15.69 6.08
CA PRO A 69 1.86 -17.13 6.31
C PRO A 69 1.25 -17.93 5.15
N ASN A 70 0.47 -17.29 4.26
CA ASN A 70 -0.04 -17.95 3.06
C ASN A 70 1.02 -18.08 1.96
N LEU A 71 2.12 -17.32 2.02
CA LEU A 71 3.23 -17.37 1.07
C LEU A 71 4.36 -18.30 1.54
N ALA A 72 4.73 -18.19 2.81
CA ALA A 72 5.89 -18.87 3.37
C ALA A 72 5.54 -19.55 4.70
N PRO A 73 6.09 -20.74 5.00
CA PRO A 73 7.26 -21.34 4.35
C PRO A 73 6.98 -22.03 3.01
N THR A 74 5.77 -22.53 2.78
CA THR A 74 5.32 -23.09 1.49
C THR A 74 4.03 -22.36 1.09
N PRO A 75 3.87 -21.95 -0.18
CA PRO A 75 2.71 -21.17 -0.58
C PRO A 75 1.42 -22.00 -0.58
N ASP A 76 0.35 -21.45 -0.01
CA ASP A 76 -1.01 -21.96 -0.16
C ASP A 76 -1.68 -21.34 -1.40
N LEU A 77 -1.52 -22.01 -2.54
CA LEU A 77 -2.08 -21.57 -3.81
C LEU A 77 -3.61 -21.71 -3.91
N THR A 78 -4.29 -22.15 -2.85
CA THR A 78 -5.76 -22.09 -2.77
C THR A 78 -6.26 -20.70 -2.36
N LYS A 79 -5.37 -19.86 -1.80
CA LYS A 79 -5.68 -18.48 -1.36
C LYS A 79 -5.73 -17.53 -2.55
N LYS A 80 -6.89 -17.51 -3.20
CA LYS A 80 -7.25 -16.63 -4.31
C LYS A 80 -8.38 -15.72 -3.88
N TYR A 81 -8.25 -14.44 -4.19
CA TYR A 81 -9.21 -13.42 -3.79
C TYR A 81 -9.59 -12.53 -4.98
N ASP A 82 -10.69 -11.82 -4.82
CA ASP A 82 -11.23 -10.87 -5.77
C ASP A 82 -11.35 -9.52 -5.06
N LEU A 83 -10.77 -8.47 -5.63
CA LEU A 83 -10.72 -7.14 -5.00
C LEU A 83 -12.11 -6.52 -4.83
N LEU A 84 -13.07 -6.80 -5.71
CA LEU A 84 -14.45 -6.31 -5.59
C LEU A 84 -15.22 -7.07 -4.51
N GLU A 85 -14.97 -8.38 -4.36
CA GLU A 85 -15.53 -9.16 -3.25
C GLU A 85 -14.91 -8.72 -1.91
N ILE A 86 -13.61 -8.42 -1.87
CA ILE A 86 -12.97 -7.80 -0.71
C ILE A 86 -13.65 -6.45 -0.39
N ALA A 87 -13.91 -5.61 -1.39
CA ALA A 87 -14.64 -4.35 -1.19
C ALA A 87 -16.01 -4.59 -0.54
N ARG A 88 -16.74 -5.62 -0.97
CA ARG A 88 -18.03 -6.01 -0.39
C ARG A 88 -17.90 -6.47 1.06
N LEU A 89 -16.87 -7.26 1.38
CA LEU A 89 -16.56 -7.70 2.75
C LEU A 89 -16.12 -6.54 3.65
N MET A 90 -15.49 -5.52 3.07
CA MET A 90 -15.21 -4.24 3.72
C MET A 90 -16.45 -3.40 3.90
N GLU A 91 -17.67 -3.87 3.58
CA GLU A 91 -18.93 -3.11 3.63
C GLU A 91 -18.92 -1.84 2.75
N MET A 92 -18.19 -1.86 1.63
CA MET A 92 -18.23 -0.77 0.67
C MET A 92 -19.54 -0.78 -0.14
N PRO A 93 -20.11 0.39 -0.51
CA PRO A 93 -21.33 0.42 -1.31
C PRO A 93 -21.14 -0.15 -2.72
N GLU A 94 -22.07 -0.99 -3.17
CA GLU A 94 -22.04 -1.57 -4.53
C GLU A 94 -22.13 -0.51 -5.64
N GLY A 95 -22.81 0.61 -5.37
CA GLY A 95 -23.04 1.65 -6.36
C GLY A 95 -21.83 2.54 -6.64
N GLN A 96 -20.89 2.67 -5.70
CA GLN A 96 -19.71 3.51 -5.83
C GLN A 96 -18.63 3.15 -4.81
N GLY A 97 -17.38 3.11 -5.25
CA GLY A 97 -16.22 3.08 -4.36
C GLY A 97 -14.90 3.06 -5.10
N ALA A 98 -13.82 3.07 -4.31
CA ALA A 98 -12.45 3.07 -4.74
C ALA A 98 -11.61 2.17 -3.82
N LEU A 99 -10.60 1.51 -4.37
CA LEU A 99 -9.60 0.74 -3.64
C LEU A 99 -8.20 1.02 -4.18
N LEU A 100 -7.24 1.16 -3.26
CA LEU A 100 -5.82 1.13 -3.56
C LEU A 100 -5.05 0.29 -2.53
N GLY A 101 -3.81 -0.09 -2.84
CA GLY A 101 -2.91 -0.64 -1.83
C GLY A 101 -1.81 -1.51 -2.40
N ALA A 102 -1.46 -2.56 -1.65
CA ALA A 102 -0.41 -3.52 -1.97
C ALA A 102 -0.91 -4.95 -1.76
N ALA A 103 -0.65 -5.85 -2.71
CA ALA A 103 -1.06 -7.25 -2.62
C ALA A 103 -0.09 -8.16 -3.36
N ALA A 104 -0.16 -9.47 -3.13
CA ALA A 104 0.46 -10.42 -4.06
C ALA A 104 -0.44 -10.59 -5.29
N GLY A 105 0.19 -10.62 -6.47
CA GLY A 105 -0.52 -10.71 -7.73
C GLY A 105 -1.22 -12.04 -7.95
N PRO A 106 -2.27 -12.07 -8.79
CA PRO A 106 -3.01 -13.28 -9.07
C PRO A 106 -2.17 -14.22 -9.93
N PHE A 107 -1.41 -15.10 -9.30
CA PHE A 107 -0.55 -16.07 -9.98
C PHE A 107 -1.32 -16.96 -10.98
N HIS A 108 -2.61 -17.19 -10.75
CA HIS A 108 -3.49 -17.92 -11.67
C HIS A 108 -3.91 -17.13 -12.92
N VAL A 109 -3.70 -15.81 -12.94
CA VAL A 109 -3.94 -14.93 -14.10
C VAL A 109 -2.62 -14.55 -14.76
N VAL A 110 -1.63 -14.12 -13.96
CA VAL A 110 -0.30 -13.70 -14.43
C VAL A 110 0.55 -14.90 -14.91
N GLY A 111 0.27 -16.09 -14.37
CA GLY A 111 1.00 -17.33 -14.66
C GLY A 111 2.23 -17.56 -13.79
N MET A 112 2.53 -16.64 -12.86
CA MET A 112 3.63 -16.73 -11.90
C MET A 112 3.39 -15.79 -10.71
N ASN A 113 4.20 -15.92 -9.66
CA ASN A 113 4.19 -14.95 -8.56
C ASN A 113 4.55 -13.52 -9.03
N SER A 114 3.97 -12.52 -8.38
CA SER A 114 4.16 -11.10 -8.73
C SER A 114 3.76 -10.17 -7.59
N GLU A 115 4.25 -8.93 -7.63
CA GLU A 115 3.73 -7.84 -6.79
C GLU A 115 2.54 -7.20 -7.47
N LEU A 116 1.48 -6.85 -6.72
CA LEU A 116 0.30 -6.17 -7.24
C LEU A 116 0.14 -4.80 -6.61
N MET A 117 -0.23 -3.82 -7.42
CA MET A 117 -0.56 -2.46 -7.04
C MET A 117 -2.04 -2.20 -7.33
N PRO A 118 -2.98 -2.74 -6.51
CA PRO A 118 -4.41 -2.48 -6.65
C PRO A 118 -4.71 -1.00 -6.81
N ASN A 119 -5.43 -0.63 -7.86
CA ASN A 119 -5.83 0.75 -8.14
C ASN A 119 -7.10 0.70 -8.99
N LEU A 120 -8.25 0.73 -8.34
CA LEU A 120 -9.53 0.53 -9.00
C LEU A 120 -10.63 1.42 -8.41
N SER A 121 -11.59 1.78 -9.24
CA SER A 121 -12.84 2.40 -8.82
C SER A 121 -14.02 1.73 -9.49
N TRP A 122 -15.19 1.87 -8.88
CA TRP A 122 -16.44 1.47 -9.50
C TRP A 122 -17.51 2.54 -9.30
N LYS A 123 -18.38 2.66 -10.31
CA LYS A 123 -19.57 3.52 -10.26
C LYS A 123 -20.65 2.90 -11.13
N ASN A 124 -21.87 2.75 -10.59
CA ASN A 124 -22.99 2.14 -11.31
C ASN A 124 -22.65 0.77 -11.93
N LYS A 125 -21.83 -0.03 -11.23
CA LYS A 125 -21.30 -1.35 -11.68
C LYS A 125 -20.27 -1.30 -12.83
N GLU A 126 -19.91 -0.12 -13.33
CA GLU A 126 -18.77 0.03 -14.23
C GLU A 126 -17.49 0.14 -13.40
N VAL A 127 -16.46 -0.62 -13.79
CA VAL A 127 -15.17 -0.67 -13.10
C VAL A 127 -14.12 0.04 -13.95
N SER A 128 -13.41 0.99 -13.35
CA SER A 128 -12.17 1.54 -13.89
C SER A 128 -11.01 0.85 -13.16
N ASN A 129 -10.20 0.11 -13.91
CA ASN A 129 -9.09 -0.66 -13.37
C ASN A 129 -7.76 -0.12 -13.91
N GLU A 130 -7.00 0.53 -13.03
CA GLU A 130 -5.67 1.08 -13.28
C GLU A 130 -4.60 0.29 -12.48
N THR A 131 -4.93 -0.94 -12.08
CA THR A 131 -4.05 -1.83 -11.33
C THR A 131 -2.82 -2.18 -12.16
N HIS A 132 -1.66 -2.18 -11.51
CA HIS A 132 -0.42 -2.66 -12.09
C HIS A 132 0.05 -3.91 -11.36
N PHE A 133 0.90 -4.69 -12.00
CA PHE A 133 1.65 -5.78 -11.37
C PHE A 133 3.11 -5.72 -11.80
N ALA A 134 4.01 -6.16 -10.92
CA ALA A 134 5.42 -6.32 -11.23
C ALA A 134 5.85 -7.79 -11.14
N LYS A 135 6.62 -8.26 -12.12
CA LYS A 135 7.16 -9.64 -12.15
C LYS A 135 8.63 -9.66 -12.57
N VAL A 136 9.33 -10.73 -12.20
CA VAL A 136 10.70 -11.02 -12.63
C VAL A 136 10.67 -11.71 -14.00
N ARG A 137 11.41 -11.19 -14.98
CA ARG A 137 11.59 -11.80 -16.31
C ARG A 137 12.63 -12.93 -16.25
N SER A 138 12.69 -13.72 -17.32
CA SER A 138 13.66 -14.83 -17.45
C SER A 138 15.13 -14.38 -17.41
N ASP A 139 15.43 -13.13 -17.77
CA ASP A 139 16.76 -12.53 -17.69
C ASP A 139 17.08 -11.96 -16.29
N GLY A 140 16.15 -12.06 -15.34
CA GLY A 140 16.27 -11.53 -13.99
C GLY A 140 15.90 -10.05 -13.83
N SER A 141 15.57 -9.33 -14.91
CA SER A 141 15.06 -7.96 -14.84
C SER A 141 13.62 -7.93 -14.31
N ALA A 142 13.21 -6.83 -13.68
CA ALA A 142 11.82 -6.61 -13.32
C ALA A 142 11.06 -5.92 -14.46
N VAL A 143 9.76 -6.15 -14.53
CA VAL A 143 8.83 -5.38 -15.37
C VAL A 143 7.56 -5.08 -14.59
N CYS A 144 7.05 -3.85 -14.72
CA CYS A 144 5.75 -3.41 -14.23
C CYS A 144 4.81 -3.12 -15.40
N GLU A 145 3.62 -3.73 -15.40
CA GLU A 145 2.62 -3.64 -16.47
C GLU A 145 1.21 -3.49 -15.90
N LYS A 146 0.25 -3.01 -16.70
CA LYS A 146 -1.17 -2.97 -16.31
C LYS A 146 -1.79 -4.36 -16.27
N LEU A 147 -2.67 -4.58 -15.30
CA LEU A 147 -3.48 -5.80 -15.18
C LEU A 147 -4.97 -5.47 -15.35
N SER A 148 -5.64 -6.20 -16.25
CA SER A 148 -7.09 -6.04 -16.47
C SER A 148 -7.96 -6.77 -15.43
N SER A 149 -7.42 -7.81 -14.80
CA SER A 149 -8.09 -8.57 -13.74
C SER A 149 -8.16 -7.79 -12.43
N HIS A 150 -9.19 -8.08 -11.63
CA HIS A 150 -9.35 -7.63 -10.25
C HIS A 150 -9.00 -8.72 -9.23
N ASP A 151 -8.35 -9.80 -9.66
CA ASP A 151 -7.95 -10.88 -8.77
C ASP A 151 -6.66 -10.52 -8.04
N CYS A 152 -6.47 -11.09 -6.86
CA CYS A 152 -5.20 -11.14 -6.16
C CYS A 152 -5.00 -12.52 -5.50
N GLY A 153 -3.80 -12.77 -4.97
CA GLY A 153 -3.48 -14.01 -4.28
C GLY A 153 -2.87 -13.76 -2.92
N LEU A 154 -2.89 -14.76 -2.04
CA LEU A 154 -2.13 -14.89 -0.79
C LEU A 154 -2.38 -13.83 0.30
N MET A 155 -2.18 -12.55 -0.01
CA MET A 155 -2.35 -11.44 0.92
C MET A 155 -2.67 -10.12 0.19
N ALA A 156 -3.39 -9.24 0.86
CA ALA A 156 -3.64 -7.87 0.40
C ALA A 156 -3.80 -6.90 1.57
N ASN A 157 -3.22 -5.71 1.46
CA ASN A 157 -3.40 -4.59 2.37
C ASN A 157 -3.97 -3.43 1.56
N LEU A 158 -5.26 -3.14 1.78
CA LEU A 158 -6.04 -2.25 0.93
C LEU A 158 -6.64 -1.10 1.73
N PHE A 159 -6.60 0.09 1.15
CA PHE A 159 -7.40 1.24 1.58
C PHE A 159 -8.58 1.42 0.64
N GLY A 160 -9.78 1.61 1.20
CA GLY A 160 -11.00 1.88 0.45
C GLY A 160 -11.73 3.13 0.91
N SER A 161 -12.38 3.82 -0.03
CA SER A 161 -13.21 5.00 0.21
C SER A 161 -14.22 5.18 -0.93
N LEU A 162 -15.06 6.21 -0.91
CA LEU A 162 -15.92 6.52 -2.06
C LEU A 162 -15.18 7.20 -3.21
N GLY A 163 -13.86 7.41 -3.09
CA GLY A 163 -13.01 7.98 -4.12
C GLY A 163 -13.29 9.46 -4.39
N ARG A 164 -13.88 10.18 -3.43
CA ARG A 164 -14.35 11.57 -3.62
C ARG A 164 -13.24 12.59 -3.36
N PRO A 165 -13.30 13.79 -3.99
CA PRO A 165 -12.45 14.91 -3.62
C PRO A 165 -12.71 15.38 -2.19
N GLY A 166 -11.74 16.08 -1.61
CA GLY A 166 -11.88 16.74 -0.32
C GLY A 166 -10.55 16.96 0.39
N PRO A 167 -10.58 17.43 1.65
CA PRO A 167 -9.38 17.66 2.43
C PRO A 167 -8.72 16.33 2.81
N LEU A 168 -7.40 16.26 2.66
CA LEU A 168 -6.57 15.10 2.99
C LEU A 168 -5.30 15.55 3.71
N LEU A 169 -4.63 14.63 4.39
CA LEU A 169 -3.32 14.85 4.96
C LEU A 169 -2.29 14.94 3.82
N HIS A 170 -1.73 16.12 3.63
CA HIS A 170 -0.72 16.42 2.63
C HIS A 170 0.66 16.51 3.31
N ILE A 171 1.59 15.70 2.83
CA ILE A 171 2.93 15.59 3.41
C ILE A 171 3.96 15.78 2.30
N THR A 172 4.90 16.69 2.48
CA THR A 172 6.12 16.72 1.68
C THR A 172 7.34 16.52 2.56
N ALA A 173 8.31 15.76 2.06
CA ALA A 173 9.58 15.53 2.75
C ALA A 173 10.70 15.40 1.72
N SER A 174 11.86 15.99 2.00
CA SER A 174 13.03 15.86 1.12
C SER A 174 14.34 15.87 1.89
N SER A 175 15.36 15.31 1.23
CA SER A 175 16.70 15.13 1.77
C SER A 175 16.68 14.39 3.11
N ARG A 176 16.60 13.07 3.06
CA ARG A 176 16.64 12.21 4.24
C ARG A 176 18.01 12.32 4.93
N THR A 177 17.98 12.66 6.21
CA THR A 177 19.14 12.81 7.11
C THR A 177 19.19 11.75 8.19
N GLY A 178 18.06 11.09 8.48
CA GLY A 178 17.94 10.05 9.50
C GLY A 178 17.88 8.62 8.95
N PRO A 179 17.85 7.62 9.85
CA PRO A 179 17.88 6.21 9.48
C PRO A 179 16.53 5.69 8.96
N LEU A 180 15.41 6.29 9.39
CA LEU A 180 14.07 5.81 9.06
C LEU A 180 13.68 6.19 7.64
N ASN A 181 13.05 5.27 6.93
CA ASN A 181 12.44 5.56 5.64
C ASN A 181 11.18 6.45 5.82
N PHE A 182 10.60 6.93 4.71
CA PHE A 182 9.44 7.83 4.74
C PHE A 182 8.23 7.28 5.51
N THR A 183 7.82 6.03 5.27
CA THR A 183 6.65 5.41 5.91
C THR A 183 6.93 5.04 7.36
N GLU A 184 8.14 4.56 7.68
CA GLU A 184 8.59 4.27 9.04
C GLU A 184 8.58 5.52 9.92
N ALA A 185 9.05 6.66 9.38
CA ALA A 185 9.07 7.93 10.12
C ALA A 185 7.65 8.42 10.45
N ILE A 186 6.71 8.34 9.49
CA ILE A 186 5.30 8.69 9.72
C ILE A 186 4.68 7.75 10.76
N ARG A 187 4.88 6.44 10.59
CA ARG A 187 4.31 5.41 11.47
C ARG A 187 4.84 5.53 12.90
N GLY A 188 6.15 5.70 13.06
CA GLY A 188 6.79 5.91 14.35
C GLY A 188 6.25 7.14 15.05
N ALA A 189 6.10 8.26 14.33
CA ALA A 189 5.52 9.49 14.88
C ALA A 189 4.09 9.30 15.43
N LEU A 190 3.26 8.55 14.68
CA LEU A 190 1.90 8.22 15.11
C LEU A 190 1.90 7.27 16.32
N GLN A 191 2.80 6.29 16.34
CA GLN A 191 2.95 5.36 17.47
C GLN A 191 3.36 6.10 18.74
N ASP A 192 4.33 7.01 18.66
CA ASP A 192 4.79 7.80 19.79
C ASP A 192 3.68 8.73 20.35
N ALA A 193 2.88 9.32 19.46
CA ALA A 193 1.82 10.24 19.85
C ALA A 193 0.57 9.54 20.41
N PHE A 194 0.21 8.37 19.89
CA PHE A 194 -1.07 7.70 20.20
C PHE A 194 -0.92 6.38 20.97
N GLY A 195 0.31 5.91 21.22
CA GLY A 195 0.60 4.69 21.97
C GLY A 195 -0.06 3.46 21.37
N THR A 196 -0.88 2.76 22.15
CA THR A 196 -1.60 1.56 21.72
C THR A 196 -2.91 1.85 20.98
N ARG A 197 -3.28 3.13 20.78
CA ARG A 197 -4.42 3.46 19.93
C ARG A 197 -4.00 3.30 18.47
N THR A 198 -4.60 2.32 17.80
CA THR A 198 -4.37 2.06 16.38
C THR A 198 -4.84 3.25 15.53
N ILE A 199 -3.88 3.94 14.93
CA ILE A 199 -4.08 4.93 13.87
C ILE A 199 -3.68 4.27 12.57
N SER A 200 -4.59 4.22 11.59
CA SER A 200 -4.33 3.56 10.32
C SER A 200 -4.51 4.56 9.18
N LEU A 201 -3.48 4.71 8.35
CA LEU A 201 -3.51 5.58 7.18
C LEU A 201 -3.49 4.74 5.90
N GLY A 202 -4.15 5.26 4.88
CA GLY A 202 -4.06 4.72 3.53
C GLY A 202 -4.11 5.83 2.50
N GLY A 203 -3.43 5.63 1.37
CA GLY A 203 -3.33 6.64 0.34
C GLY A 203 -2.16 6.41 -0.62
N VAL A 204 -1.72 7.50 -1.22
CA VAL A 204 -0.67 7.50 -2.24
C VAL A 204 0.45 8.45 -1.84
N PHE A 205 1.68 8.07 -2.14
CA PHE A 205 2.79 9.00 -2.17
C PHE A 205 3.61 8.85 -3.45
N LEU A 206 4.20 9.95 -3.89
CA LEU A 206 5.07 10.05 -5.04
C LEU A 206 6.50 10.19 -4.55
N ILE A 207 7.39 9.35 -5.07
CA ILE A 207 8.84 9.63 -5.07
C ILE A 207 9.11 10.40 -6.36
N SER A 208 9.23 11.73 -6.28
CA SER A 208 9.36 12.60 -7.45
C SER A 208 10.81 12.79 -7.90
N GLU A 209 11.75 12.59 -7.00
CA GLU A 209 13.19 12.64 -7.26
C GLU A 209 13.91 11.57 -6.43
N GLY A 210 15.04 11.08 -6.94
CA GLY A 210 15.86 10.06 -6.30
C GLY A 210 15.58 8.64 -6.80
N LYS A 211 16.01 7.66 -6.00
CA LYS A 211 15.84 6.23 -6.26
C LYS A 211 15.43 5.51 -4.98
N ALA A 212 14.83 4.33 -5.14
CA ALA A 212 14.42 3.47 -4.05
C ALA A 212 14.80 2.01 -4.27
N LYS A 213 15.11 1.32 -3.18
CA LYS A 213 15.25 -0.13 -3.14
C LYS A 213 13.86 -0.73 -3.13
N LEU A 214 13.51 -1.42 -4.21
CA LEU A 214 12.29 -2.20 -4.32
C LEU A 214 12.63 -3.69 -4.42
N HIS A 215 11.68 -4.55 -4.08
CA HIS A 215 11.77 -5.96 -4.43
C HIS A 215 10.61 -6.41 -5.32
N VAL A 216 10.84 -7.46 -6.08
CA VAL A 216 9.81 -8.20 -6.80
C VAL A 216 10.03 -9.67 -6.50
N MET A 217 9.00 -10.36 -5.99
CA MET A 217 9.05 -11.80 -5.79
C MET A 217 9.27 -12.51 -7.14
N PRO A 218 10.27 -13.40 -7.25
CA PRO A 218 10.32 -14.33 -8.37
C PRO A 218 9.25 -15.42 -8.18
N ASP A 219 9.19 -16.38 -9.10
CA ASP A 219 8.24 -17.48 -8.98
C ASP A 219 8.44 -18.27 -7.66
N PHE A 220 7.40 -18.99 -7.25
CA PHE A 220 7.34 -19.66 -5.96
C PHE A 220 8.54 -20.58 -5.72
N SER A 221 9.10 -20.50 -4.52
CA SER A 221 10.23 -21.35 -4.14
C SER A 221 9.83 -22.84 -4.20
N PRO A 222 10.62 -23.72 -4.83
CA PRO A 222 10.38 -25.16 -4.83
C PRO A 222 10.68 -25.82 -3.47
N THR A 223 11.33 -25.08 -2.57
CA THR A 223 11.69 -25.54 -1.22
C THR A 223 11.16 -24.58 -0.15
N PRO A 224 10.82 -25.07 1.06
CA PRO A 224 10.27 -24.22 2.12
C PRO A 224 11.20 -23.05 2.53
N LEU A 225 10.65 -21.84 2.62
CA LEU A 225 11.33 -20.62 3.09
C LEU A 225 11.07 -20.39 4.58
N VAL A 226 11.80 -21.10 5.43
CA VAL A 226 11.56 -21.17 6.89
C VAL A 226 12.15 -19.97 7.63
N THR A 227 13.26 -19.43 7.16
CA THR A 227 14.01 -18.35 7.81
C THR A 227 13.95 -17.06 7.01
N ASP A 228 14.12 -15.91 7.68
CA ASP A 228 14.15 -14.62 7.00
C ASP A 228 15.32 -14.49 6.03
N LYS A 229 16.46 -15.11 6.34
CA LYS A 229 17.60 -15.20 5.40
C LYS A 229 17.22 -15.93 4.11
N GLN A 230 16.49 -17.05 4.19
CA GLN A 230 16.03 -17.77 3.00
C GLN A 230 15.05 -16.94 2.17
N LYS A 231 14.14 -16.20 2.83
CA LYS A 231 13.23 -15.28 2.14
C LYS A 231 14.01 -14.17 1.45
N GLU A 232 14.97 -13.55 2.14
CA GLU A 232 15.80 -12.49 1.59
C GLU A 232 16.64 -12.97 0.39
N GLU A 233 17.22 -14.17 0.45
CA GLU A 233 17.96 -14.76 -0.67
C GLU A 233 17.06 -15.12 -1.87
N TRP A 234 15.79 -15.47 -1.61
CA TRP A 234 14.81 -15.75 -2.65
C TRP A 234 14.31 -14.49 -3.34
N LEU A 235 14.06 -13.40 -2.60
CA LEU A 235 13.59 -12.14 -3.15
C LEU A 235 14.59 -11.53 -4.15
N LYS A 236 14.06 -10.87 -5.19
CA LYS A 236 14.88 -10.08 -6.13
C LYS A 236 14.76 -8.60 -5.81
N PHE A 237 15.89 -7.98 -5.48
CA PHE A 237 15.97 -6.57 -5.15
C PHE A 237 16.50 -5.75 -6.32
N TYR A 238 15.95 -4.55 -6.47
CA TYR A 238 16.24 -3.61 -7.55
C TYR A 238 16.39 -2.21 -6.97
N GLU A 239 17.26 -1.41 -7.58
CA GLU A 239 17.27 0.03 -7.38
C GLU A 239 16.47 0.68 -8.52
N MET A 240 15.30 1.24 -8.19
CA MET A 240 14.35 1.84 -9.13
C MET A 240 14.35 3.36 -8.97
N LYS A 241 14.17 4.09 -10.07
CA LYS A 241 14.27 5.55 -10.13
C LYS A 241 12.90 6.23 -10.12
N ALA A 242 12.87 7.44 -9.54
CA ALA A 242 11.74 8.35 -9.68
C ALA A 242 11.46 8.70 -11.16
N PRO A 243 10.21 9.06 -11.51
CA PRO A 243 9.04 9.09 -10.62
C PRO A 243 8.49 7.69 -10.31
N LEU A 244 8.12 7.45 -9.05
CA LEU A 244 7.44 6.23 -8.58
C LEU A 244 6.16 6.62 -7.84
N VAL A 245 5.01 6.08 -8.26
CA VAL A 245 3.73 6.23 -7.56
C VAL A 245 3.57 5.05 -6.61
N CYS A 246 3.50 5.33 -5.31
CA CYS A 246 3.51 4.34 -4.25
C CYS A 246 2.17 4.33 -3.51
N LEU A 247 1.50 3.17 -3.54
CA LEU A 247 0.23 2.91 -2.89
C LEU A 247 0.50 2.28 -1.53
N SER A 248 0.02 2.90 -0.46
CA SER A 248 0.47 2.55 0.88
C SER A 248 -0.67 2.40 1.87
N VAL A 249 -0.51 1.40 2.74
CA VAL A 249 -1.31 1.19 3.95
C VAL A 249 -0.35 1.06 5.12
N LEU A 250 -0.60 1.80 6.20
CA LEU A 250 0.23 1.78 7.42
C LEU A 250 -0.60 1.86 8.69
N HIS A 251 -0.11 1.25 9.75
CA HIS A 251 -0.75 1.17 11.07
C HIS A 251 0.25 1.57 12.16
N SER A 252 -0.13 2.47 13.07
CA SER A 252 0.73 2.84 14.20
C SER A 252 0.90 1.70 15.22
N HIS A 253 -0.11 0.84 15.35
CA HIS A 253 -0.17 -0.23 16.34
C HIS A 253 -1.08 -1.37 15.87
N ASP A 254 -0.62 -2.62 16.00
CA ASP A 254 -1.46 -3.81 15.81
C ASP A 254 -2.26 -4.10 17.10
N PRO A 255 -3.61 -4.05 17.07
CA PRO A 255 -4.46 -4.36 18.23
C PRO A 255 -4.61 -5.87 18.52
N GLY A 256 -3.72 -6.72 18.01
CA GLY A 256 -3.74 -8.18 18.19
C GLY A 256 -4.36 -8.96 17.02
N LEU A 257 -4.43 -8.33 15.83
CA LEU A 257 -5.00 -8.87 14.60
C LEU A 257 -3.98 -9.52 13.67
N ASP A 258 -2.69 -9.52 14.03
CA ASP A 258 -1.60 -9.96 13.13
C ASP A 258 -1.64 -9.16 11.83
N LEU A 259 -1.54 -7.83 12.00
CA LEU A 259 -1.57 -6.88 10.90
C LEU A 259 -0.20 -6.79 10.24
N ARG A 260 -0.21 -6.61 8.92
CA ARG A 260 0.95 -6.07 8.22
C ARG A 260 1.06 -4.58 8.54
N ILE A 261 1.88 -4.25 9.54
CA ILE A 261 2.04 -2.89 10.09
C ILE A 261 2.34 -1.80 9.04
N GLU A 262 3.05 -2.14 7.98
CA GLU A 262 3.24 -1.28 6.81
C GLU A 262 3.39 -2.12 5.54
N HIS A 263 2.74 -1.66 4.47
CA HIS A 263 2.83 -2.29 3.16
C HIS A 263 2.67 -1.25 2.06
N THR A 264 3.71 -1.12 1.22
CA THR A 264 3.76 -0.16 0.12
C THR A 264 4.25 -0.83 -1.13
N HIS A 265 3.46 -0.79 -2.20
CA HIS A 265 3.89 -1.16 -3.54
C HIS A 265 3.88 0.07 -4.45
N CYS A 266 4.83 0.14 -5.38
CA CYS A 266 4.94 1.26 -6.32
C CYS A 266 4.85 0.80 -7.77
N PHE A 267 4.40 1.70 -8.64
CA PHE A 267 4.41 1.56 -10.10
C PHE A 267 4.90 2.86 -10.76
N SER A 268 5.15 2.81 -12.07
CA SER A 268 5.57 3.97 -12.86
C SER A 268 5.20 3.83 -14.33
N ASP A 269 5.18 4.96 -15.04
CA ASP A 269 4.99 5.01 -16.50
C ASP A 269 6.22 4.57 -17.31
N HIS A 270 7.35 4.30 -16.64
CA HIS A 270 8.59 3.84 -17.27
C HIS A 270 8.89 2.36 -17.01
N GLY A 271 7.91 1.61 -16.50
CA GLY A 271 7.95 0.14 -16.41
C GLY A 271 8.65 -0.40 -15.16
N GLU A 272 8.99 0.46 -14.19
CA GLU A 272 9.51 0.08 -12.88
C GLU A 272 8.39 0.02 -11.83
N GLY A 273 8.47 -0.93 -10.91
CA GLY A 273 7.49 -1.15 -9.85
C GLY A 273 7.77 -2.40 -9.03
N GLY A 274 7.09 -2.54 -7.90
CA GLY A 274 7.30 -3.60 -6.92
C GLY A 274 7.10 -3.13 -5.49
N HIS A 275 7.61 -3.90 -4.54
CA HIS A 275 7.47 -3.63 -3.11
C HIS A 275 8.57 -2.69 -2.60
N TYR A 276 8.18 -1.55 -2.02
CA TYR A 276 9.09 -0.53 -1.50
C TYR A 276 9.75 -0.93 -0.19
N HIS A 277 11.04 -0.65 -0.06
CA HIS A 277 11.79 -0.75 1.21
C HIS A 277 12.21 0.61 1.74
N TYR A 278 13.00 1.36 0.98
CA TYR A 278 13.54 2.67 1.37
C TYR A 278 14.19 3.37 0.16
N ASP A 279 14.38 4.69 0.23
CA ASP A 279 15.20 5.40 -0.77
C ASP A 279 16.69 5.04 -0.65
N THR A 280 17.39 5.04 -1.78
CA THR A 280 18.84 4.79 -1.86
C THR A 280 19.66 6.04 -2.21
N THR A 281 18.99 7.17 -2.47
CA THR A 281 19.60 8.48 -2.72
C THR A 281 19.12 9.49 -1.68
N PRO A 282 19.49 9.33 -0.40
CA PRO A 282 18.90 10.08 0.72
C PRO A 282 19.05 11.60 0.59
N ALA A 283 20.17 12.09 0.03
CA ALA A 283 20.38 13.53 -0.13
C ALA A 283 19.41 14.18 -1.13
N ASP A 284 18.99 13.45 -2.17
CA ASP A 284 18.28 13.98 -3.32
C ASP A 284 16.78 13.64 -3.31
N VAL A 285 16.38 12.66 -2.49
CA VAL A 285 15.00 12.14 -2.51
C VAL A 285 13.97 13.21 -2.18
N LYS A 286 12.86 13.19 -2.91
CA LYS A 286 11.68 14.04 -2.68
C LYS A 286 10.41 13.20 -2.65
N TYR A 287 9.65 13.37 -1.58
CA TYR A 287 8.36 12.74 -1.34
C TYR A 287 7.24 13.77 -1.33
N GLU A 288 6.12 13.43 -1.95
CA GLU A 288 4.83 14.11 -1.79
C GLU A 288 3.74 13.06 -1.54
N ALA A 289 2.94 13.19 -0.50
CA ALA A 289 1.95 12.21 -0.11
C ALA A 289 0.59 12.82 0.16
N TRP A 290 -0.44 12.06 -0.20
CA TRP A 290 -1.85 12.31 0.06
C TRP A 290 -2.43 11.10 0.78
N PHE A 291 -2.70 11.27 2.08
CA PHE A 291 -3.22 10.22 2.94
C PHE A 291 -4.57 10.59 3.53
N ASN A 292 -5.36 9.57 3.83
CA ASN A 292 -6.52 9.69 4.70
C ASN A 292 -6.42 8.71 5.87
N ILE A 293 -7.19 8.97 6.92
CA ILE A 293 -7.28 8.14 8.10
C ILE A 293 -8.48 7.20 8.01
N ALA A 294 -8.27 5.92 8.29
CA ALA A 294 -9.34 4.93 8.26
C ALA A 294 -10.23 5.02 9.50
N GLU A 295 -11.54 4.92 9.29
CA GLU A 295 -12.55 4.84 10.36
C GLU A 295 -12.78 3.40 10.82
N VAL A 296 -12.55 2.43 9.92
CA VAL A 296 -12.82 1.00 10.14
C VAL A 296 -11.69 0.15 9.59
N LEU A 297 -11.31 -0.88 10.34
CA LEU A 297 -10.34 -1.91 9.95
C LEU A 297 -11.04 -3.27 9.82
N TYR A 298 -10.78 -3.96 8.72
CA TYR A 298 -11.26 -5.31 8.46
C TYR A 298 -10.07 -6.27 8.37
N ARG A 299 -10.06 -7.30 9.22
CA ARG A 299 -9.15 -8.45 9.08
C ARG A 299 -9.90 -9.59 8.42
N ILE A 300 -9.51 -9.96 7.22
CA ILE A 300 -10.22 -10.94 6.37
C ILE A 300 -9.34 -12.17 6.17
N ASP A 301 -9.88 -13.35 6.41
CA ASP A 301 -9.19 -14.63 6.17
C ASP A 301 -7.81 -14.71 6.85
N ARG A 302 -7.74 -14.31 8.12
CA ARG A 302 -6.51 -14.40 8.94
C ARG A 302 -6.01 -15.86 8.99
N PRO A 303 -4.74 -16.12 8.62
CA PRO A 303 -4.12 -17.45 8.70
C PRO A 303 -3.99 -18.00 10.13
#